data_AF-A0A925EHB0-F1
#
_entry.id   AF-A0A925EHB0-F1
#
_cell.length_a   1.000
_cell.length_b   1.000
_cell.length_c   1.000
_cell.angle_alpha   90.00
_cell.angle_beta   90.00
_cell.angle_gamma   90.00
#
_symmetry.space_group_name_H-M   'P 1'
#
loop_
_entity.id
_entity.type
_entity.pdbx_description
1 polymer ?
#
loop_
_entity_poly.entity_id
_entity_poly.type
_entity_poly.pdbx_seq_one_letter_code
_entity_poly.pdbx_strand_id
1 'polypeptide(L)'
;MSVLIEGISVVILNSTINKKYKGGFAKYKQDFINGTFCTDGQLVRVGFMAPPDVGRFIMNLEKQGFIFKQGEKSVDVSVIDQVEGFTIACDWLTLQRTPDGVAFCSLKGMKTDKIAVPNGWKLENSLSKKFAKVDNNNVEGRLQHLRTDGSVDVFLDKQTMKEVFIGRTSKENHGMTNIADFLKKGAELVNPYIFLTDRNASDIESVDGRKNIKQGIEYLELVTQLDTQNWAAYWFLGKTQQALHNDEKAYGYFKSAFEINPNHPDVCRELMMTCLQLGKTDEGLLAAQSGIKLAPNDPGLLANLSLALFLNENLAQAKMAAEQSLAQSPSDPITKNLLMMITQVQNGKRKQPRKISDLMRAG
;
A
#
# COMPACT_ATOMS: atom_id res chain seq x y z
N MET A 1 -5.85 32.48 16.61
CA MET A 1 -4.41 32.33 16.33
C MET A 1 -4.28 31.29 15.22
N SER A 2 -3.18 31.23 14.48
CA SER A 2 -3.02 30.29 13.34
C SER A 2 -1.71 29.54 13.41
N VAL A 3 -1.59 28.45 12.66
CA VAL A 3 -0.34 27.69 12.49
C VAL A 3 0.16 27.79 11.05
N LEU A 4 1.49 27.84 10.89
CA LEU A 4 2.15 27.86 9.59
C LEU A 4 1.86 26.58 8.79
N ILE A 5 1.64 26.72 7.48
CA ILE A 5 1.60 25.63 6.50
C ILE A 5 2.78 25.78 5.56
N GLU A 6 3.70 24.82 5.59
CA GLU A 6 4.95 24.87 4.82
C GLU A 6 5.40 23.46 4.37
N GLY A 7 5.57 23.24 3.07
CA GLY A 7 5.67 21.87 2.52
C GLY A 7 4.37 21.09 2.77
N ILE A 8 4.46 19.84 3.21
CA ILE A 8 3.29 19.05 3.59
C ILE A 8 3.10 19.16 5.11
N SER A 9 1.93 19.62 5.53
CA SER A 9 1.64 19.91 6.94
C SER A 9 0.51 19.02 7.46
N VAL A 10 0.79 18.29 8.53
CA VAL A 10 -0.23 17.57 9.29
C VAL A 10 -0.70 18.47 10.43
N VAL A 11 -1.99 18.81 10.43
CA VAL A 11 -2.63 19.68 11.42
C VAL A 11 -3.65 18.89 12.22
N ILE A 12 -3.60 19.03 13.54
CA ILE A 12 -4.45 18.30 14.50
C ILE A 12 -4.91 19.25 15.60
N LEU A 13 -6.13 19.08 16.09
CA LEU A 13 -6.62 19.76 17.28
C LEU A 13 -5.87 19.27 18.53
N ASN A 14 -5.36 20.20 19.34
CA ASN A 14 -4.72 19.89 20.62
C ASN A 14 -5.70 19.17 21.58
N SER A 15 -6.99 19.53 21.54
CA SER A 15 -8.03 18.84 22.30
C SER A 15 -8.17 17.36 21.91
N THR A 16 -8.09 17.06 20.62
CA THR A 16 -8.09 15.67 20.12
C THR A 16 -6.85 14.91 20.56
N ILE A 17 -5.68 15.54 20.51
CA ILE A 17 -4.43 14.93 21.00
C ILE A 17 -4.55 14.55 22.48
N ASN A 18 -5.01 15.47 23.32
CA ASN A 18 -5.19 15.20 24.75
C ASN A 18 -6.20 14.08 25.03
N LYS A 19 -7.23 13.95 24.18
CA LYS A 19 -8.26 12.93 24.33
C LYS A 19 -7.81 11.54 23.88
N LYS A 20 -7.11 11.45 22.73
CA LYS A 20 -6.87 10.18 22.03
C LYS A 20 -5.45 9.66 22.21
N TYR A 21 -4.47 10.53 22.31
CA TYR A 21 -3.07 10.09 22.38
C TYR A 21 -2.72 9.60 23.78
N LYS A 22 -2.20 8.38 23.90
CA LYS A 22 -1.81 7.82 25.20
C LYS A 22 -0.70 8.68 25.83
N GLY A 23 -0.98 9.28 26.99
CA GLY A 23 -0.08 10.24 27.65
C GLY A 23 -0.30 11.71 27.25
N GLY A 24 -1.34 12.00 26.47
CA GLY A 24 -1.80 13.35 26.14
C GLY A 24 -0.81 14.17 25.33
N PHE A 25 -1.00 15.49 25.32
CA PHE A 25 -0.17 16.42 24.54
C PHE A 25 1.31 16.38 24.93
N ALA A 26 1.62 16.19 26.22
CA ALA A 26 3.01 16.11 26.68
C ALA A 26 3.76 14.94 26.05
N LYS A 27 3.14 13.75 26.02
CA LYS A 27 3.73 12.56 25.40
C LYS A 27 3.76 12.66 23.88
N TYR A 28 2.68 13.17 23.26
CA TYR A 28 2.65 13.46 21.83
C TYR A 28 3.80 14.37 21.41
N LYS A 29 4.04 15.45 22.17
CA LYS A 29 5.13 16.39 21.89
C LYS A 29 6.49 15.70 22.04
N GLN A 30 6.69 14.80 22.99
CA GLN A 30 7.94 14.04 23.09
C GLN A 30 8.15 13.08 21.91
N ASP A 31 7.09 12.41 21.46
CA ASP A 31 7.17 11.39 20.41
C ASP A 31 7.32 11.99 19.00
N PHE A 32 6.82 13.21 18.78
CA PHE A 32 6.70 13.81 17.45
C PHE A 32 7.33 15.20 17.30
N ILE A 33 8.20 15.62 18.23
CA ILE A 33 8.95 16.87 18.06
C ILE A 33 10.04 16.69 17.01
N ASN A 34 9.77 17.18 15.80
CA ASN A 34 10.80 17.45 14.81
C ASN A 34 11.03 18.98 14.74
N GLY A 35 12.06 19.41 14.00
CA GLY A 35 12.40 20.83 13.84
C GLY A 35 11.32 21.70 13.17
N THR A 36 10.23 21.10 12.71
CA THR A 36 9.12 21.79 12.00
C THR A 36 7.84 21.91 12.83
N PHE A 37 7.85 21.39 14.06
CA PHE A 37 6.73 21.46 14.98
C PHE A 37 6.38 22.91 15.31
N CYS A 38 5.10 23.27 15.22
CA CYS A 38 4.58 24.51 15.81
C CYS A 38 3.16 24.33 16.33
N THR A 39 2.75 25.21 17.24
CA THR A 39 1.41 25.20 17.81
C THR A 39 1.02 26.60 18.24
N ASP A 40 -0.26 26.93 18.10
CA ASP A 40 -0.85 28.15 18.62
C ASP A 40 -1.63 27.92 19.94
N GLY A 41 -1.50 26.72 20.52
CA GLY A 41 -2.22 26.27 21.70
C GLY A 41 -3.51 25.50 21.40
N GLN A 42 -4.15 25.74 20.25
CA GLN A 42 -5.37 25.04 19.83
C GLN A 42 -5.10 24.04 18.70
N LEU A 43 -4.30 24.46 17.73
CA LEU A 43 -3.83 23.66 16.61
C LEU A 43 -2.39 23.26 16.84
N VAL A 44 -2.08 22.02 16.48
CA VAL A 44 -0.74 21.45 16.48
C VAL A 44 -0.41 21.11 15.04
N ARG A 45 0.76 21.54 14.59
CA ARG A 45 1.24 21.30 13.23
C ARG A 45 2.61 20.65 13.25
N VAL A 46 2.76 19.59 12.46
CA VAL A 46 4.04 18.95 12.14
C VAL A 46 4.23 18.99 10.62
N GLY A 47 5.41 19.40 10.18
CA GLY A 47 5.80 19.50 8.77
C GLY A 47 6.60 18.31 8.26
N PHE A 48 6.43 18.04 6.97
CA PHE A 48 7.03 16.95 6.23
C PHE A 48 7.41 17.43 4.83
N MET A 49 8.44 16.80 4.24
CA MET A 49 8.89 17.11 2.89
C MET A 49 8.39 16.10 1.85
N ALA A 50 7.93 14.92 2.27
CA ALA A 50 7.52 13.84 1.37
C ALA A 50 6.21 13.18 1.82
N PRO A 51 5.28 12.87 0.91
CA PRO A 51 4.01 12.19 1.23
C PRO A 51 4.13 10.86 1.99
N PRO A 52 5.13 9.99 1.73
CA PRO A 52 5.29 8.74 2.48
C PRO A 52 5.50 8.91 3.99
N ASP A 53 6.22 9.96 4.40
CA ASP A 53 6.44 10.23 5.83
C ASP A 53 5.16 10.71 6.51
N VAL A 54 4.31 11.43 5.78
CA VAL A 54 2.96 11.83 6.22
C VAL A 54 2.09 10.60 6.42
N GLY A 55 2.11 9.65 5.47
CA GLY A 55 1.37 8.39 5.57
C GLY A 55 1.74 7.61 6.83
N ARG A 56 3.04 7.42 7.11
CA ARG A 56 3.50 6.74 8.34
C ARG A 56 3.10 7.48 9.61
N PHE A 57 3.22 8.81 9.59
CA PHE A 57 2.81 9.63 10.72
C PHE A 57 1.33 9.43 11.03
N ILE A 58 0.48 9.42 10.01
CA ILE A 58 -0.96 9.16 10.13
C ILE A 58 -1.23 7.74 10.62
N MET A 59 -0.58 6.72 10.03
CA MET A 59 -0.74 5.33 10.48
C MET A 59 -0.43 5.18 11.98
N ASN A 60 0.61 5.87 12.48
CA ASN A 60 0.94 5.86 13.90
C ASN A 60 -0.14 6.54 14.77
N LEU A 61 -0.79 7.59 14.26
CA LEU A 61 -1.93 8.22 14.93
C LEU A 61 -3.18 7.33 14.89
N GLU A 62 -3.45 6.66 13.78
CA GLU A 62 -4.60 5.74 13.67
C GLU A 62 -4.46 4.54 14.62
N LYS A 63 -3.22 4.04 14.83
CA LYS A 63 -2.91 3.06 15.90
C LYS A 63 -3.25 3.58 17.31
N GLN A 64 -3.35 4.90 17.50
CA GLN A 64 -3.79 5.56 18.75
C GLN A 64 -5.27 5.97 18.71
N GLY A 65 -6.04 5.54 17.71
CA GLY A 65 -7.48 5.79 17.59
C GLY A 65 -7.86 7.13 16.94
N PHE A 66 -6.92 7.80 16.28
CA PHE A 66 -7.24 8.95 15.42
C PHE A 66 -7.87 8.47 14.12
N ILE A 67 -8.69 9.33 13.52
CA ILE A 67 -9.37 9.08 12.25
C ILE A 67 -8.87 10.13 11.28
N PHE A 68 -8.13 9.70 10.25
CA PHE A 68 -7.67 10.63 9.22
C PHE A 68 -8.83 11.09 8.34
N LYS A 69 -9.60 10.14 7.81
CA LYS A 69 -10.67 10.39 6.84
C LYS A 69 -11.91 9.54 7.16
N GLN A 70 -13.09 10.13 6.97
CA GLN A 70 -14.37 9.42 6.95
C GLN A 70 -15.21 9.97 5.80
N GLY A 71 -15.64 9.10 4.88
CA GLY A 71 -16.25 9.55 3.62
C GLY A 71 -15.26 10.40 2.83
N GLU A 72 -15.67 11.57 2.35
CA GLU A 72 -14.80 12.49 1.59
C GLU A 72 -14.13 13.57 2.46
N LYS A 73 -14.23 13.47 3.79
CA LYS A 73 -13.77 14.52 4.70
C LYS A 73 -12.74 14.05 5.70
N SER A 74 -11.84 14.97 6.07
CA SER A 74 -10.90 14.80 7.18
C SER A 74 -11.62 14.93 8.53
N VAL A 75 -11.21 14.13 9.50
CA VAL A 75 -11.87 14.07 10.83
C VAL A 75 -10.98 14.64 11.92
N ASP A 76 -10.05 13.85 12.45
CA ASP A 76 -9.15 14.27 13.53
C ASP A 76 -7.87 14.93 13.01
N VAL A 77 -7.47 14.56 11.79
CA VAL A 77 -6.19 14.91 11.18
C VAL A 77 -6.44 15.51 9.80
N SER A 78 -5.89 16.69 9.55
CA SER A 78 -5.93 17.32 8.22
C SER A 78 -4.51 17.38 7.64
N VAL A 79 -4.36 16.95 6.39
CA VAL A 79 -3.11 17.10 5.63
C VAL A 79 -3.29 18.24 4.64
N ILE A 80 -2.34 19.17 4.65
CA ILE A 80 -2.39 20.40 3.87
C ILE A 80 -1.06 20.56 3.17
N ASP A 81 -1.10 20.56 1.86
CA ASP A 81 0.01 20.98 1.02
C ASP A 81 0.05 22.51 0.96
N GLN A 82 1.25 23.08 1.07
CA GLN A 82 1.44 24.52 1.04
C GLN A 82 0.96 25.17 -0.26
N VAL A 83 0.97 24.46 -1.39
CA VAL A 83 0.59 24.96 -2.72
C VAL A 83 -0.84 24.53 -3.06
N GLU A 84 -1.08 23.22 -3.09
CA GLU A 84 -2.35 22.62 -3.50
C GLU A 84 -3.46 22.77 -2.45
N GLY A 85 -3.09 23.03 -1.20
CA GLY A 85 -4.03 23.19 -0.09
C GLY A 85 -4.46 21.86 0.52
N PHE A 86 -5.72 21.73 0.87
CA PHE A 86 -6.24 20.55 1.56
C PHE A 86 -6.18 19.32 0.63
N THR A 87 -5.52 18.25 1.08
CA THR A 87 -5.50 16.98 0.31
C THR A 87 -6.83 16.24 0.41
N ILE A 88 -7.58 16.48 1.48
CA ILE A 88 -8.94 15.99 1.72
C ILE A 88 -9.75 17.15 2.29
N ALA A 89 -11.02 17.28 1.90
CA ALA A 89 -11.90 18.33 2.39
C ALA A 89 -11.90 18.40 3.94
N CYS A 90 -11.82 19.61 4.48
CA CYS A 90 -11.75 19.87 5.92
C CYS A 90 -12.81 20.89 6.33
N ASP A 91 -13.71 20.50 7.22
CA ASP A 91 -14.81 21.38 7.67
C ASP A 91 -14.42 22.32 8.82
N TRP A 92 -13.31 22.03 9.51
CA TRP A 92 -12.94 22.69 10.76
C TRP A 92 -11.73 23.63 10.63
N LEU A 93 -11.04 23.64 9.49
CA LEU A 93 -9.95 24.57 9.19
C LEU A 93 -10.31 25.57 8.10
N THR A 94 -9.60 26.69 8.08
CA THR A 94 -9.55 27.63 6.97
C THR A 94 -8.09 27.88 6.62
N LEU A 95 -7.74 27.64 5.35
CA LEU A 95 -6.43 27.93 4.78
C LEU A 95 -6.43 29.35 4.21
N GLN A 96 -5.41 30.13 4.56
CA GLN A 96 -5.22 31.50 4.11
C GLN A 96 -3.75 31.73 3.75
N ARG A 97 -3.48 32.85 3.06
CA ARG A 97 -2.13 33.29 2.75
C ARG A 97 -1.93 34.74 3.16
N THR A 98 -0.74 35.07 3.64
CA THR A 98 -0.34 36.47 3.83
C THR A 98 -0.06 37.14 2.47
N PRO A 99 0.00 38.48 2.39
CA PRO A 99 0.41 39.18 1.17
C PRO A 99 1.78 38.71 0.63
N ASP A 100 2.68 38.28 1.51
CA ASP A 100 3.99 37.72 1.16
C ASP A 100 3.97 36.24 0.71
N GLY A 101 2.77 35.64 0.59
CA GLY A 101 2.58 34.27 0.08
C GLY A 101 2.69 33.15 1.12
N VAL A 102 2.89 33.49 2.41
CA VAL A 102 3.02 32.49 3.49
C VAL A 102 1.66 31.85 3.76
N ALA A 103 1.56 30.54 3.58
CA ALA A 103 0.35 29.79 3.88
C ALA A 103 0.21 29.52 5.39
N PHE A 104 -1.01 29.64 5.90
CA PHE A 104 -1.31 29.35 7.30
C PHE A 104 -2.76 28.88 7.46
N CYS A 105 -3.02 28.12 8.52
CA CYS A 105 -4.35 27.65 8.84
C CYS A 105 -4.82 28.10 10.22
N SER A 106 -6.12 28.33 10.33
CA SER A 106 -6.83 28.63 11.58
C SER A 106 -8.11 27.80 11.66
N LEU A 107 -8.72 27.75 12.85
CA LEU A 107 -10.06 27.21 12.99
C LEU A 107 -11.06 28.01 12.16
N LYS A 108 -11.99 27.31 11.51
CA LYS A 108 -12.98 27.94 10.63
C LYS A 108 -13.77 29.03 11.37
N GLY A 109 -13.87 30.20 10.73
CA GLY A 109 -14.57 31.37 11.29
C GLY A 109 -13.71 32.26 12.20
N MET A 110 -12.48 31.88 12.52
CA MET A 110 -11.57 32.72 13.31
C MET A 110 -10.80 33.70 12.42
N LYS A 111 -10.72 34.96 12.83
CA LYS A 111 -9.74 35.92 12.29
C LYS A 111 -8.45 35.84 13.09
N THR A 112 -7.30 35.93 12.43
CA THR A 112 -6.01 35.85 13.11
C THR A 112 -5.01 36.83 12.49
N ASP A 113 -4.22 37.45 13.37
CA ASP A 113 -3.17 38.40 12.99
C ASP A 113 -1.77 37.84 13.32
N LYS A 114 -1.71 36.60 13.86
CA LYS A 114 -0.49 35.94 14.35
C LYS A 114 -0.46 34.48 13.90
N ILE A 115 0.66 34.12 13.27
CA ILE A 115 0.97 32.77 12.80
C ILE A 115 2.02 32.16 13.73
N ALA A 116 1.70 31.04 14.35
CA ALA A 116 2.63 30.21 15.08
C ALA A 116 3.56 29.49 14.08
N VAL A 117 4.86 29.70 14.25
CA VAL A 117 5.91 29.17 13.40
C VAL A 117 6.86 28.28 14.21
N PRO A 118 7.63 27.39 13.58
CA PRO A 118 8.64 26.60 14.27
C PRO A 118 9.71 27.48 14.92
N ASN A 119 10.37 26.97 15.96
CA ASN A 119 11.45 27.70 16.62
C ASN A 119 12.58 28.02 15.63
N GLY A 120 12.98 29.28 15.57
CA GLY A 120 14.04 29.75 14.67
C GLY A 120 13.60 29.95 13.21
N TRP A 121 12.32 29.76 12.89
CA TRP A 121 11.80 30.05 11.56
C TRP A 121 11.87 31.55 11.24
N LYS A 122 12.27 31.87 10.01
CA LYS A 122 12.32 33.24 9.47
C LYS A 122 11.79 33.25 8.04
N LEU A 123 11.06 34.29 7.67
CA LEU A 123 10.46 34.43 6.34
C LEU A 123 11.51 34.36 5.22
N GLU A 124 12.65 35.01 5.38
CA GLU A 124 13.73 35.01 4.35
C GLU A 124 14.24 33.59 4.04
N ASN A 125 14.10 32.68 5.01
CA ASN A 125 14.54 31.29 4.92
C ASN A 125 13.42 30.30 4.64
N SER A 126 12.18 30.77 4.52
CA SER A 126 11.00 29.94 4.33
C SER A 126 10.97 29.26 2.96
N LEU A 127 10.26 28.14 2.86
CA LEU A 127 10.00 27.50 1.57
C LEU A 127 9.26 28.46 0.63
N SER A 128 8.39 29.29 1.20
CA SER A 128 7.65 30.35 0.49
C SER A 128 8.56 31.36 -0.23
N LYS A 129 9.79 31.59 0.25
CA LYS A 129 10.77 32.50 -0.37
C LYS A 129 11.89 31.79 -1.13
N LYS A 130 12.27 30.57 -0.72
CA LYS A 130 13.44 29.86 -1.27
C LYS A 130 13.15 28.94 -2.46
N PHE A 131 11.93 28.39 -2.57
CA PHE A 131 11.62 27.35 -3.55
C PHE A 131 10.48 27.79 -4.48
N ALA A 132 10.82 28.04 -5.74
CA ALA A 132 9.85 28.11 -6.82
C ALA A 132 9.65 26.70 -7.40
N LYS A 133 8.37 26.30 -7.51
CA LYS A 133 7.79 25.15 -8.23
C LYS A 133 8.78 24.04 -8.67
N VAL A 134 8.64 22.87 -8.07
CA VAL A 134 9.09 21.60 -8.67
C VAL A 134 7.85 20.74 -8.86
N ASP A 135 7.46 20.53 -10.12
CA ASP A 135 6.38 19.62 -10.48
C ASP A 135 6.77 18.19 -10.09
N ASN A 136 5.93 17.52 -9.30
CA ASN A 136 6.13 16.14 -8.82
C ASN A 136 6.08 15.08 -9.95
N ASN A 137 5.75 15.48 -11.18
CA ASN A 137 5.53 14.57 -12.30
C ASN A 137 6.81 14.15 -13.04
N ASN A 138 8.01 14.53 -12.59
CA ASN A 138 9.27 14.15 -13.28
C ASN A 138 10.49 14.10 -12.33
N VAL A 139 10.44 13.21 -11.33
CA VAL A 139 11.53 13.05 -10.34
C VAL A 139 12.61 12.07 -10.81
N GLU A 140 12.36 11.22 -11.80
CA GLU A 140 13.39 10.34 -12.36
C GLU A 140 14.47 11.14 -13.11
N GLY A 141 15.69 11.15 -12.54
CA GLY A 141 16.89 11.72 -13.17
C GLY A 141 17.22 13.19 -12.87
N ARG A 142 16.28 13.95 -12.27
CA ARG A 142 16.44 15.40 -12.00
C ARG A 142 17.24 15.72 -10.74
N LEU A 143 17.07 14.94 -9.68
CA LEU A 143 17.77 15.14 -8.41
C LEU A 143 18.99 14.22 -8.33
N GLN A 144 20.17 14.80 -8.13
CA GLN A 144 21.40 14.07 -7.82
C GLN A 144 21.69 14.17 -6.34
N HIS A 145 21.73 13.04 -5.63
CA HIS A 145 22.17 13.06 -4.23
C HIS A 145 23.60 13.59 -4.13
N LEU A 146 23.82 14.58 -3.27
CA LEU A 146 25.13 15.16 -3.01
C LEU A 146 25.72 14.62 -1.71
N ARG A 147 24.94 14.69 -0.62
CA ARG A 147 25.39 14.33 0.74
C ARG A 147 24.21 14.07 1.67
N THR A 148 24.50 13.41 2.80
CA THR A 148 23.57 13.27 3.92
C THR A 148 24.17 13.93 5.15
N ASP A 149 23.48 14.93 5.70
CA ASP A 149 23.87 15.69 6.88
C ASP A 149 22.92 15.34 8.05
N GLY A 150 23.26 14.28 8.79
CA GLY A 150 22.47 13.81 9.93
C GLY A 150 21.07 13.30 9.53
N SER A 151 20.03 14.09 9.82
CA SER A 151 18.65 13.76 9.46
C SER A 151 18.21 14.36 8.12
N VAL A 152 19.11 15.00 7.36
CA VAL A 152 18.76 15.73 6.14
C VAL A 152 19.56 15.20 4.96
N ASP A 153 18.91 14.80 3.88
CA ASP A 153 19.58 14.63 2.60
C ASP A 153 19.72 15.95 1.88
N VAL A 154 20.81 16.09 1.13
CA VAL A 154 21.04 17.19 0.22
C VAL A 154 21.16 16.63 -1.19
N PHE A 155 20.31 17.14 -2.08
CA PHE A 155 20.28 16.81 -3.50
C PHE A 155 20.61 18.05 -4.32
N LEU A 156 21.25 17.87 -5.47
CA LEU A 156 21.35 18.88 -6.52
C LEU A 156 20.19 18.68 -7.48
N ASP A 157 19.36 19.70 -7.64
CA ASP A 157 18.45 19.77 -8.79
C ASP A 157 19.28 20.13 -10.03
N LYS A 158 19.50 19.16 -10.92
CA LYS A 158 20.32 19.33 -12.13
C LYS A 158 19.76 20.37 -13.10
N GLN A 159 18.48 20.74 -12.96
CA GLN A 159 17.84 21.73 -13.83
C GLN A 159 18.03 23.15 -13.29
N THR A 160 17.86 23.33 -11.98
CA THR A 160 17.97 24.67 -11.36
C THR A 160 19.37 24.93 -10.81
N MET A 161 20.23 23.92 -10.78
CA MET A 161 21.58 23.91 -10.19
C MET A 161 21.58 24.34 -8.72
N LYS A 162 20.48 24.12 -8.01
CA LYS A 162 20.30 24.46 -6.60
C LYS A 162 20.26 23.22 -5.72
N GLU A 163 20.76 23.38 -4.49
CA GLU A 163 20.65 22.35 -3.47
C GLU A 163 19.22 22.29 -2.92
N VAL A 164 18.69 21.07 -2.82
CA VAL A 164 17.37 20.70 -2.30
C VAL A 164 17.60 19.84 -1.06
N PHE A 165 16.91 20.15 0.03
CA PHE A 165 17.12 19.53 1.33
C PHE A 165 15.89 18.70 1.71
N ILE A 166 16.06 17.42 2.03
CA ILE A 166 14.97 16.51 2.42
C ILE A 166 15.23 16.02 3.84
N GLY A 167 14.43 16.51 4.80
CA GLY A 167 14.47 16.06 6.19
C GLY A 167 13.80 14.70 6.39
N ARG A 168 14.52 13.75 7.00
CA ARG A 168 14.13 12.37 7.28
C ARG A 168 13.74 12.20 8.75
N THR A 169 12.59 11.59 9.02
CA THR A 169 12.09 11.37 10.38
C THR A 169 12.58 10.06 11.04
N SER A 170 13.38 9.22 10.36
CA SER A 170 13.92 7.98 10.95
C SER A 170 15.28 7.58 10.37
N LYS A 171 16.21 7.16 11.24
CA LYS A 171 17.54 6.62 10.89
C LYS A 171 17.51 5.34 10.03
N GLU A 172 16.37 4.67 9.89
CA GLU A 172 16.27 3.37 9.20
C GLU A 172 16.06 3.49 7.67
N ASN A 173 15.83 4.69 7.14
CA ASN A 173 15.31 4.89 5.78
C ASN A 173 16.27 5.61 4.82
N HIS A 174 17.56 5.31 4.94
CA HIS A 174 18.57 5.83 4.02
C HIS A 174 18.23 5.39 2.58
N GLY A 175 17.91 6.35 1.70
CA GLY A 175 17.78 6.14 0.24
C GLY A 175 16.39 5.93 -0.34
N MET A 176 15.30 5.91 0.43
CA MET A 176 13.93 5.78 -0.12
C MET A 176 13.31 7.16 -0.38
N THR A 177 12.99 7.47 -1.64
CA THR A 177 12.51 8.79 -2.08
C THR A 177 11.18 8.76 -2.84
N ASN A 178 10.77 7.59 -3.35
CA ASN A 178 9.54 7.44 -4.15
C ASN A 178 8.78 6.14 -3.82
N ILE A 179 7.58 6.00 -4.37
CA ILE A 179 6.68 4.83 -4.16
C ILE A 179 7.36 3.51 -4.55
N ALA A 180 8.16 3.51 -5.63
CA ALA A 180 8.86 2.32 -6.09
C ALA A 180 9.91 1.84 -5.08
N ASP A 181 10.57 2.74 -4.36
CA ASP A 181 11.53 2.37 -3.31
C ASP A 181 10.83 1.64 -2.15
N PHE A 182 9.64 2.12 -1.74
CA PHE A 182 8.85 1.45 -0.69
C PHE A 182 8.30 0.11 -1.16
N LEU A 183 7.84 0.01 -2.40
CA LEU A 183 7.41 -1.25 -3.00
C LEU A 183 8.56 -2.26 -3.03
N LYS A 184 9.72 -1.84 -3.55
CA LYS A 184 10.92 -2.67 -3.60
C LYS A 184 11.32 -3.13 -2.21
N LYS A 185 11.38 -2.23 -1.23
CA LYS A 185 11.77 -2.57 0.13
C LYS A 185 10.77 -3.53 0.79
N GLY A 186 9.48 -3.26 0.65
CA GLY A 186 8.43 -4.12 1.16
C GLY A 186 8.47 -5.52 0.55
N ALA A 187 8.61 -5.58 -0.78
CA ALA A 187 8.78 -6.82 -1.51
C ALA A 187 10.02 -7.59 -1.05
N GLU A 188 11.21 -6.96 -0.99
CA GLU A 188 12.45 -7.59 -0.53
C GLU A 188 12.33 -8.22 0.86
N LEU A 189 11.62 -7.57 1.78
CA LEU A 189 11.41 -8.06 3.13
C LEU A 189 10.51 -9.29 3.20
N VAL A 190 9.44 -9.34 2.38
CA VAL A 190 8.49 -10.46 2.40
C VAL A 190 8.88 -11.61 1.46
N ASN A 191 9.64 -11.32 0.40
CA ASN A 191 9.98 -12.25 -0.67
C ASN A 191 10.54 -13.59 -0.15
N PRO A 192 11.48 -13.64 0.82
CA PRO A 192 12.00 -14.90 1.31
C PRO A 192 10.95 -15.82 1.95
N TYR A 193 9.83 -15.27 2.42
CA TYR A 193 8.84 -15.98 3.23
C TYR A 193 7.55 -16.32 2.47
N ILE A 194 7.36 -15.78 1.27
CA ILE A 194 6.20 -16.11 0.43
C ILE A 194 6.45 -17.40 -0.37
N PHE A 195 5.38 -18.18 -0.58
CA PHE A 195 5.43 -19.38 -1.41
C PHE A 195 5.47 -19.02 -2.90
N LEU A 196 6.55 -19.40 -3.57
CA LEU A 196 6.68 -19.38 -5.03
C LEU A 196 6.93 -20.81 -5.54
N THR A 197 6.65 -21.05 -6.81
CA THR A 197 6.74 -22.39 -7.42
C THR A 197 8.16 -22.92 -7.56
N ASP A 198 9.15 -22.03 -7.59
CA ASP A 198 10.55 -22.31 -7.89
C ASP A 198 11.46 -22.39 -6.66
N ARG A 199 10.92 -22.10 -5.45
CA ARG A 199 11.72 -22.10 -4.22
C ARG A 199 10.89 -22.40 -2.96
N ASN A 200 11.58 -22.88 -1.94
CA ASN A 200 11.02 -23.00 -0.60
C ASN A 200 11.02 -21.64 0.11
N ALA A 201 9.94 -21.38 0.84
CA ALA A 201 9.86 -20.22 1.73
C ALA A 201 10.71 -20.45 2.99
N SER A 202 11.35 -19.39 3.46
CA SER A 202 12.01 -19.32 4.77
C SER A 202 11.00 -19.41 5.91
N ASP A 203 11.47 -19.79 7.10
CA ASP A 203 10.63 -19.86 8.30
C ASP A 203 10.08 -18.48 8.70
N ILE A 204 8.78 -18.31 8.49
CA ILE A 204 8.05 -17.08 8.78
C ILE A 204 7.91 -16.81 10.29
N GLU A 205 7.97 -17.86 11.11
CA GLU A 205 7.82 -17.78 12.56
C GLU A 205 9.13 -17.47 13.29
N SER A 206 10.27 -17.50 12.58
CA SER A 206 11.57 -17.07 13.08
C SER A 206 11.56 -15.61 13.54
N VAL A 207 12.48 -15.23 14.42
CA VAL A 207 12.57 -13.84 14.93
C VAL A 207 12.73 -12.84 13.77
N ASP A 208 13.63 -13.14 12.83
CA ASP A 208 13.83 -12.33 11.64
C ASP A 208 12.63 -12.38 10.69
N GLY A 209 11.98 -13.56 10.55
CA GLY A 209 10.75 -13.73 9.80
C GLY A 209 9.64 -12.81 10.27
N ARG A 210 9.28 -12.87 11.56
CA ARG A 210 8.24 -12.01 12.15
C ARG A 210 8.56 -10.53 11.97
N LYS A 211 9.83 -10.14 12.17
CA LYS A 211 10.27 -8.75 12.01
C LYS A 211 10.14 -8.28 10.55
N ASN A 212 10.69 -9.06 9.63
CA ASN A 212 10.72 -8.72 8.20
C ASN A 212 9.32 -8.73 7.60
N ILE A 213 8.48 -9.71 7.93
CA ILE A 213 7.08 -9.74 7.50
C ILE A 213 6.32 -8.52 8.01
N LYS A 214 6.44 -8.20 9.30
CA LYS A 214 5.76 -7.04 9.86
C LYS A 214 6.18 -5.75 9.16
N GLN A 215 7.48 -5.52 9.00
CA GLN A 215 8.00 -4.34 8.32
C GLN A 215 7.60 -4.32 6.84
N GLY A 216 7.68 -5.46 6.15
CA GLY A 216 7.32 -5.61 4.75
C GLY A 216 5.84 -5.28 4.50
N ILE A 217 4.94 -5.79 5.34
CA ILE A 217 3.52 -5.43 5.30
C ILE A 217 3.34 -3.93 5.51
N GLU A 218 3.99 -3.31 6.50
CA GLU A 218 3.87 -1.85 6.75
C GLU A 218 4.32 -1.02 5.53
N TYR A 219 5.39 -1.44 4.83
CA TYR A 219 5.82 -0.79 3.60
C TYR A 219 4.83 -0.98 2.45
N LEU A 220 4.32 -2.19 2.26
CA LEU A 220 3.39 -2.50 1.17
C LEU A 220 2.02 -1.84 1.40
N GLU A 221 1.52 -1.81 2.63
CA GLU A 221 0.30 -1.08 3.00
C GLU A 221 0.46 0.42 2.74
N LEU A 222 1.62 1.00 3.10
CA LEU A 222 1.92 2.39 2.76
C LEU A 222 1.88 2.62 1.24
N VAL A 223 2.43 1.71 0.43
CA VAL A 223 2.31 1.79 -1.04
C VAL A 223 0.85 1.80 -1.47
N THR A 224 0.00 0.92 -0.94
CA THR A 224 -1.42 0.89 -1.31
C THR A 224 -2.20 2.14 -0.87
N GLN A 225 -1.75 2.84 0.17
CA GLN A 225 -2.34 4.11 0.60
C GLN A 225 -1.90 5.30 -0.28
N LEU A 226 -0.65 5.28 -0.74
CA LEU A 226 -0.08 6.34 -1.57
C LEU A 226 -0.43 6.18 -3.06
N ASP A 227 -0.57 4.94 -3.52
CA ASP A 227 -0.93 4.56 -4.87
C ASP A 227 -1.93 3.40 -4.83
N THR A 228 -3.21 3.76 -4.88
CA THR A 228 -4.32 2.79 -4.85
C THR A 228 -4.39 1.95 -6.11
N GLN A 229 -3.64 2.28 -7.18
CA GLN A 229 -3.59 1.55 -8.44
C GLN A 229 -2.38 0.60 -8.52
N ASN A 230 -1.67 0.38 -7.42
CA ASN A 230 -0.51 -0.49 -7.40
C ASN A 230 -0.89 -1.97 -7.22
N TRP A 231 -1.25 -2.65 -8.32
CA TRP A 231 -1.63 -4.07 -8.26
C TRP A 231 -0.52 -4.96 -7.66
N ALA A 232 0.75 -4.61 -7.86
CA ALA A 232 1.88 -5.40 -7.37
C ALA A 232 1.99 -5.36 -5.83
N ALA A 233 1.74 -4.20 -5.20
CA ALA A 233 1.70 -4.09 -3.75
C ALA A 233 0.59 -4.97 -3.14
N TYR A 234 -0.61 -4.92 -3.73
CA TYR A 234 -1.71 -5.79 -3.35
C TYR A 234 -1.38 -7.27 -3.55
N TRP A 235 -0.72 -7.63 -4.65
CA TRP A 235 -0.29 -9.01 -4.90
C TRP A 235 0.70 -9.50 -3.83
N PHE A 236 1.72 -8.70 -3.48
CA PHE A 236 2.66 -9.06 -2.42
C PHE A 236 1.97 -9.20 -1.07
N LEU A 237 1.07 -8.28 -0.70
CA LEU A 237 0.26 -8.39 0.52
C LEU A 237 -0.56 -9.68 0.53
N GLY A 238 -1.19 -10.04 -0.59
CA GLY A 238 -1.93 -11.29 -0.75
C GLY A 238 -1.05 -12.52 -0.52
N LYS A 239 0.11 -12.59 -1.17
CA LYS A 239 1.08 -13.68 -0.98
C LYS A 239 1.59 -13.77 0.46
N THR A 240 1.82 -12.63 1.10
CA THR A 240 2.23 -12.59 2.52
C THR A 240 1.11 -13.10 3.42
N GLN A 241 -0.16 -12.76 3.16
CA GLN A 241 -1.27 -13.28 3.95
C GLN A 241 -1.49 -14.79 3.73
N GLN A 242 -1.28 -15.32 2.51
CA GLN A 242 -1.26 -16.77 2.28
C GLN A 242 -0.17 -17.45 3.12
N ALA A 243 1.03 -16.86 3.17
CA ALA A 243 2.14 -17.40 3.98
C ALA A 243 1.82 -17.39 5.50
N LEU A 244 0.99 -16.45 5.94
CA LEU A 244 0.45 -16.37 7.30
C LEU A 244 -0.82 -17.19 7.52
N HIS A 245 -1.25 -18.01 6.55
CA HIS A 245 -2.47 -18.81 6.57
C HIS A 245 -3.76 -18.00 6.78
N ASN A 246 -3.77 -16.72 6.37
CA ASN A 246 -4.92 -15.82 6.43
C ASN A 246 -5.63 -15.75 5.07
N ASP A 247 -6.21 -16.86 4.61
CA ASP A 247 -6.76 -17.00 3.26
C ASP A 247 -7.83 -15.94 2.91
N GLU A 248 -8.69 -15.55 3.85
CA GLU A 248 -9.69 -14.49 3.63
C GLU A 248 -9.07 -13.10 3.40
N LYS A 249 -7.99 -12.77 4.12
CA LYS A 249 -7.26 -11.50 3.86
C LYS A 249 -6.52 -11.57 2.53
N ALA A 250 -5.92 -12.72 2.22
CA ALA A 250 -5.27 -12.93 0.94
C ALA A 250 -6.26 -12.73 -0.22
N TYR A 251 -7.47 -13.28 -0.10
CA TYR A 251 -8.55 -13.06 -1.07
C TYR A 251 -8.85 -11.57 -1.28
N GLY A 252 -9.00 -10.80 -0.21
CA GLY A 252 -9.28 -9.35 -0.31
C GLY A 252 -8.19 -8.59 -1.07
N TYR A 253 -6.92 -8.90 -0.81
CA TYR A 253 -5.81 -8.28 -1.51
C TYR A 253 -5.68 -8.74 -2.97
N PHE A 254 -5.81 -10.03 -3.26
CA PHE A 254 -5.78 -10.51 -4.65
C PHE A 254 -6.97 -10.02 -5.47
N LYS A 255 -8.14 -9.87 -4.85
CA LYS A 255 -9.29 -9.26 -5.51
C LYS A 255 -8.99 -7.81 -5.90
N SER A 256 -8.41 -7.03 -4.98
CA SER A 256 -7.98 -5.65 -5.26
C SER A 256 -6.95 -5.60 -6.39
N ALA A 257 -5.96 -6.51 -6.38
CA ALA A 257 -4.97 -6.61 -7.46
C ALA A 257 -5.64 -6.96 -8.81
N PHE A 258 -6.63 -7.85 -8.81
CA PHE A 258 -7.35 -8.27 -10.01
C PHE A 258 -8.26 -7.18 -10.57
N GLU A 259 -8.93 -6.40 -9.72
CA GLU A 259 -9.74 -5.25 -10.15
C GLU A 259 -8.88 -4.20 -10.89
N ILE A 260 -7.62 -4.05 -10.49
CA ILE A 260 -6.66 -3.12 -11.11
C ILE A 260 -6.05 -3.71 -12.39
N ASN A 261 -5.63 -4.99 -12.36
CA ASN A 261 -4.96 -5.64 -13.49
C ASN A 261 -5.54 -7.05 -13.76
N PRO A 262 -6.74 -7.15 -14.36
CA PRO A 262 -7.50 -8.39 -14.46
C PRO A 262 -6.94 -9.40 -15.48
N ASN A 263 -5.93 -9.01 -16.27
CA ASN A 263 -5.32 -9.88 -17.27
C ASN A 263 -3.90 -10.32 -16.87
N HIS A 264 -3.39 -9.92 -15.70
CA HIS A 264 -2.06 -10.32 -15.26
C HIS A 264 -2.05 -11.80 -14.83
N PRO A 265 -1.24 -12.69 -15.47
CA PRO A 265 -1.29 -14.13 -15.22
C PRO A 265 -1.14 -14.51 -13.75
N ASP A 266 -0.17 -13.93 -13.04
CA ASP A 266 0.05 -14.23 -11.62
C ASP A 266 -1.10 -13.75 -10.72
N VAL A 267 -1.75 -12.63 -11.06
CA VAL A 267 -2.88 -12.11 -10.29
C VAL A 267 -4.09 -13.02 -10.48
N CYS A 268 -4.39 -13.38 -11.74
CA CYS A 268 -5.45 -14.31 -12.08
C CYS A 268 -5.26 -15.66 -11.39
N ARG A 269 -4.03 -16.20 -11.42
CA ARG A 269 -3.71 -17.49 -10.81
C ARG A 269 -3.89 -17.45 -9.29
N GLU A 270 -3.36 -16.44 -8.61
CA GLU A 270 -3.43 -16.36 -7.14
C GLU A 270 -4.85 -16.09 -6.64
N LEU A 271 -5.61 -15.22 -7.33
CA LEU A 271 -7.03 -15.03 -7.02
C LEU A 271 -7.82 -16.33 -7.24
N MET A 272 -7.62 -16.99 -8.40
CA MET A 272 -8.28 -18.26 -8.70
C MET A 272 -7.99 -19.29 -7.60
N MET A 273 -6.72 -19.56 -7.29
CA MET A 273 -6.36 -20.55 -6.28
C MET A 273 -6.94 -20.23 -4.91
N THR A 274 -6.88 -18.97 -4.48
CA THR A 274 -7.42 -18.53 -3.19
C THR A 274 -8.95 -18.67 -3.14
N CYS A 275 -9.66 -18.30 -4.21
CA CYS A 275 -11.09 -18.50 -4.33
C CYS A 275 -11.48 -19.98 -4.25
N LEU A 276 -10.77 -20.86 -4.97
CA LEU A 276 -11.03 -22.30 -4.97
C LEU A 276 -10.71 -22.96 -3.61
N GLN A 277 -9.74 -22.43 -2.87
CA GLN A 277 -9.45 -22.85 -1.50
C GLN A 277 -10.60 -22.49 -0.54
N LEU A 278 -11.15 -21.28 -0.70
CA LEU A 278 -12.28 -20.76 0.09
C LEU A 278 -13.66 -21.28 -0.37
N GLY A 279 -13.72 -22.03 -1.48
CA GLY A 279 -14.97 -22.52 -2.07
C GLY A 279 -15.78 -21.46 -2.83
N LYS A 280 -15.18 -20.32 -3.17
CA LYS A 280 -15.77 -19.26 -4.02
C LYS A 280 -15.58 -19.62 -5.50
N THR A 281 -16.20 -20.70 -5.94
CA THR A 281 -15.91 -21.33 -7.25
C THR A 281 -16.25 -20.43 -8.44
N ASP A 282 -17.34 -19.65 -8.36
CA ASP A 282 -17.74 -18.74 -9.44
C ASP A 282 -16.70 -17.65 -9.68
N GLU A 283 -16.19 -17.03 -8.61
CA GLU A 283 -15.12 -16.02 -8.68
C GLU A 283 -13.79 -16.63 -9.13
N GLY A 284 -13.50 -17.85 -8.68
CA GLY A 284 -12.32 -18.60 -9.12
C GLY A 284 -12.35 -18.89 -10.62
N LEU A 285 -13.51 -19.30 -11.15
CA LEU A 285 -13.71 -19.53 -12.58
C LEU A 285 -13.54 -18.23 -13.39
N LEU A 286 -14.09 -17.11 -12.91
CA LEU A 286 -13.93 -15.82 -13.56
C LEU A 286 -12.46 -15.40 -13.65
N ALA A 287 -11.69 -15.59 -12.57
CA ALA A 287 -10.25 -15.30 -12.56
C ALA A 287 -9.48 -16.20 -13.55
N ALA A 288 -9.80 -17.50 -13.60
CA ALA A 288 -9.20 -18.44 -14.56
C ALA A 288 -9.50 -18.07 -16.01
N GLN A 289 -10.75 -17.72 -16.31
CA GLN A 289 -11.19 -17.28 -17.63
C GLN A 289 -10.50 -15.97 -18.08
N SER A 290 -10.21 -15.06 -17.16
CA SER A 290 -9.46 -13.85 -17.49
C SER A 290 -7.98 -14.14 -17.73
N GLY A 291 -7.36 -15.02 -16.93
CA GLY A 291 -5.95 -15.40 -17.10
C GLY A 291 -5.64 -16.02 -18.46
N ILE A 292 -6.53 -16.88 -18.97
CA ILE A 292 -6.31 -17.59 -20.25
C ILE A 292 -6.47 -16.71 -21.49
N LYS A 293 -7.09 -15.51 -21.39
CA LYS A 293 -7.36 -14.64 -22.56
C LYS A 293 -6.10 -14.24 -23.33
N LEU A 294 -4.98 -14.00 -22.63
CA LEU A 294 -3.74 -13.56 -23.25
C LEU A 294 -2.94 -14.71 -23.89
N ALA A 295 -3.10 -15.93 -23.36
CA ALA A 295 -2.43 -17.11 -23.88
C ALA A 295 -3.40 -18.30 -23.91
N PRO A 296 -4.32 -18.36 -24.89
CA PRO A 296 -5.39 -19.36 -24.93
C PRO A 296 -4.93 -20.81 -25.02
N ASN A 297 -3.70 -21.02 -25.48
CA ASN A 297 -3.10 -22.34 -25.69
C ASN A 297 -2.02 -22.67 -24.66
N ASP A 298 -1.83 -21.86 -23.61
CA ASP A 298 -0.87 -22.17 -22.55
C ASP A 298 -1.37 -23.39 -21.75
N PRO A 299 -0.58 -24.48 -21.66
CA PRO A 299 -1.02 -25.70 -20.99
C PRO A 299 -1.28 -25.50 -19.50
N GLY A 300 -0.52 -24.63 -18.83
CA GLY A 300 -0.70 -24.33 -17.40
C GLY A 300 -1.99 -23.55 -17.14
N LEU A 301 -2.30 -22.56 -17.98
CA LEU A 301 -3.55 -21.80 -17.89
C LEU A 301 -4.76 -22.66 -18.25
N LEU A 302 -4.64 -23.55 -19.23
CA LEU A 302 -5.68 -24.54 -19.55
C LEU A 302 -5.92 -25.52 -18.38
N ALA A 303 -4.86 -25.96 -17.70
CA ALA A 303 -4.97 -26.80 -16.50
C ALA A 303 -5.67 -26.07 -15.35
N ASN A 304 -5.32 -24.80 -15.12
CA ASN A 304 -5.95 -23.93 -14.14
C ASN A 304 -7.45 -23.71 -14.45
N LEU A 305 -7.79 -23.44 -15.71
CA LEU A 305 -9.18 -23.31 -16.16
C LEU A 305 -9.95 -24.62 -15.95
N SER A 306 -9.34 -25.76 -16.30
CA SER A 306 -9.96 -27.07 -16.06
C SER A 306 -10.25 -27.31 -14.58
N LEU A 307 -9.31 -26.97 -13.69
CA LEU A 307 -9.48 -27.11 -12.24
C LEU A 307 -10.62 -26.23 -11.73
N ALA A 308 -10.66 -24.96 -12.15
CA ALA A 308 -11.72 -24.04 -11.76
C ALA A 308 -13.10 -24.49 -12.26
N LEU A 309 -13.20 -24.92 -13.53
CA LEU A 309 -14.43 -25.50 -14.09
C LEU A 309 -14.85 -26.76 -13.35
N PHE A 310 -13.90 -27.61 -12.99
CA PHE A 310 -14.18 -28.85 -12.27
C PHE A 310 -14.80 -28.56 -10.91
N LEU A 311 -14.21 -27.67 -10.12
CA LEU A 311 -14.74 -27.28 -8.81
C LEU A 311 -16.06 -26.50 -8.92
N ASN A 312 -16.27 -25.79 -10.03
CA ASN A 312 -17.53 -25.11 -10.35
C ASN A 312 -18.60 -26.03 -10.99
N GLU A 313 -18.43 -27.35 -10.91
CA GLU A 313 -19.39 -28.37 -11.39
C GLU A 313 -19.63 -28.38 -12.92
N ASN A 314 -18.82 -27.65 -13.69
CA ASN A 314 -18.90 -27.60 -15.16
C ASN A 314 -18.09 -28.75 -15.79
N LEU A 315 -18.47 -30.00 -15.49
CA LEU A 315 -17.70 -31.21 -15.82
C LEU A 315 -17.34 -31.35 -17.30
N ALA A 316 -18.27 -31.03 -18.21
CA ALA A 316 -18.04 -31.17 -19.64
C ALA A 316 -16.92 -30.24 -20.13
N GLN A 317 -16.98 -28.97 -19.74
CA GLN A 317 -15.97 -27.97 -20.10
C GLN A 317 -14.64 -28.23 -19.36
N ALA A 318 -14.70 -28.68 -18.09
CA ALA A 318 -13.51 -29.04 -17.33
C ALA A 318 -12.71 -30.13 -18.06
N LYS A 319 -13.39 -31.17 -18.55
CA LYS A 319 -12.79 -32.26 -19.32
C LYS A 319 -12.14 -31.74 -20.60
N MET A 320 -12.86 -30.93 -21.39
CA MET A 320 -12.33 -30.35 -22.62
C MET A 320 -11.05 -29.52 -22.38
N ALA A 321 -11.04 -28.67 -21.34
CA ALA A 321 -9.88 -27.86 -21.01
C ALA A 321 -8.67 -28.72 -20.57
N ALA A 322 -8.89 -29.80 -19.80
CA ALA A 322 -7.83 -30.74 -19.45
C ALA A 322 -7.27 -31.48 -20.67
N GLU A 323 -8.14 -31.93 -21.58
CA GLU A 323 -7.72 -32.59 -22.83
C GLU A 323 -6.92 -31.63 -23.73
N GLN A 324 -7.33 -30.36 -23.82
CA GLN A 324 -6.58 -29.32 -24.53
C GLN A 324 -5.21 -29.05 -23.89
N SER A 325 -5.14 -28.96 -22.55
CA SER A 325 -3.85 -28.83 -21.85
C SER A 325 -2.93 -30.02 -22.13
N LEU A 326 -3.44 -31.26 -22.04
CA LEU A 326 -2.66 -32.48 -22.33
C LEU A 326 -2.29 -32.65 -23.79
N ALA A 327 -3.04 -32.06 -24.74
CA ALA A 327 -2.62 -32.03 -26.14
C ALA A 327 -1.32 -31.20 -26.32
N GLN A 328 -1.14 -30.15 -25.52
CA GLN A 328 0.06 -29.30 -25.53
C GLN A 328 1.17 -29.83 -24.61
N SER A 329 0.82 -30.50 -23.51
CA SER A 329 1.76 -31.08 -22.54
C SER A 329 1.34 -32.50 -22.13
N PRO A 330 1.56 -33.51 -23.00
CA PRO A 330 1.05 -34.88 -22.79
C PRO A 330 1.65 -35.60 -21.57
N SER A 331 2.73 -35.10 -21.00
CA SER A 331 3.42 -35.68 -19.84
C SER A 331 3.03 -35.05 -18.51
N ASP A 332 2.23 -33.97 -18.47
CA ASP A 332 1.91 -33.26 -17.22
C ASP A 332 1.13 -34.16 -16.22
N PRO A 333 1.74 -34.57 -15.10
CA PRO A 333 1.09 -35.45 -14.13
C PRO A 333 -0.08 -34.75 -13.42
N ILE A 334 -0.03 -33.42 -13.26
CA ILE A 334 -1.07 -32.68 -12.55
C ILE A 334 -2.37 -32.71 -13.36
N THR A 335 -2.31 -32.36 -14.64
CA THR A 335 -3.48 -32.37 -15.52
C THR A 335 -3.99 -33.80 -15.79
N LYS A 336 -3.11 -34.80 -15.88
CA LYS A 336 -3.53 -36.22 -15.95
C LYS A 336 -4.35 -36.63 -14.74
N ASN A 337 -3.87 -36.30 -13.54
CA ASN A 337 -4.59 -36.59 -12.31
C ASN A 337 -5.94 -35.87 -12.25
N LEU A 338 -5.97 -34.61 -12.66
CA LEU A 338 -7.21 -33.82 -12.75
C LEU A 338 -8.23 -34.48 -13.71
N LEU A 339 -7.81 -34.86 -14.92
CA LEU A 339 -8.68 -35.52 -15.91
C LEU A 339 -9.22 -36.87 -15.40
N MET A 340 -8.40 -37.64 -14.68
CA MET A 340 -8.82 -38.86 -14.01
C MET A 340 -9.91 -38.58 -12.97
N MET A 341 -9.74 -37.56 -12.11
CA MET A 341 -10.75 -37.19 -11.11
C MET A 341 -12.07 -36.73 -11.76
N ILE A 342 -11.99 -35.92 -12.82
CA ILE A 342 -13.15 -35.49 -13.60
C ILE A 342 -13.91 -36.72 -14.13
N THR A 343 -13.19 -37.68 -14.71
CA THR A 343 -13.78 -38.91 -15.25
C THR A 343 -14.41 -39.80 -14.15
N GLN A 344 -13.80 -39.86 -12.97
CA GLN A 344 -14.37 -40.58 -11.83
C GLN A 344 -15.69 -39.95 -11.35
N VAL A 345 -15.78 -38.62 -11.33
CA VAL A 345 -17.03 -37.92 -10.99
C VAL A 345 -18.10 -38.16 -12.07
N GLN A 346 -17.73 -38.04 -13.35
CA GLN A 346 -18.64 -38.32 -14.47
C GLN A 346 -19.24 -39.74 -14.41
N ASN A 347 -18.45 -40.72 -13.97
CA ASN A 347 -18.87 -42.11 -13.86
C ASN A 347 -19.48 -42.46 -12.48
N GLY A 348 -19.72 -41.48 -11.61
CA GLY A 348 -20.29 -41.68 -10.28
C GLY A 348 -19.38 -42.39 -9.27
N LYS A 349 -18.10 -42.59 -9.59
CA LYS A 349 -17.10 -43.22 -8.71
C LYS A 349 -16.55 -42.27 -7.64
N ARG A 350 -16.71 -40.96 -7.84
CA ARG A 350 -16.27 -39.91 -6.92
C ARG A 350 -17.36 -38.85 -6.79
N LYS A 351 -17.51 -38.27 -5.60
CA LYS A 351 -18.39 -37.12 -5.39
C LYS A 351 -17.79 -35.86 -6.00
N GLN A 352 -18.65 -34.98 -6.52
CA GLN A 352 -18.27 -33.67 -7.07
C GLN A 352 -17.61 -32.81 -5.96
N PRO A 353 -16.33 -32.41 -6.12
CA PRO A 353 -15.68 -31.49 -5.19
C PRO A 353 -16.14 -30.05 -5.41
N ARG A 354 -16.17 -29.24 -4.35
CA ARG A 354 -16.54 -27.81 -4.39
C ARG A 354 -15.42 -26.87 -3.92
N LYS A 355 -14.34 -27.43 -3.39
CA LYS A 355 -13.13 -26.70 -3.02
C LYS A 355 -11.90 -27.61 -3.06
N ILE A 356 -10.72 -27.00 -3.04
CA ILE A 356 -9.44 -27.73 -3.13
C ILE A 356 -9.31 -28.79 -2.03
N SER A 357 -9.73 -28.50 -0.79
CA SER A 357 -9.62 -29.46 0.31
C SER A 357 -10.47 -30.73 0.12
N ASP A 358 -11.49 -30.71 -0.74
CA ASP A 358 -12.26 -31.92 -1.09
C ASP A 358 -11.47 -32.85 -2.02
N LEU A 359 -10.48 -32.32 -2.75
CA LEU A 359 -9.65 -33.10 -3.65
C LEU A 359 -8.67 -34.01 -2.89
N MET A 360 -8.21 -33.56 -1.72
CA MET A 360 -7.23 -34.28 -0.88
C MET A 360 -7.86 -35.37 0.01
N ARG A 361 -9.18 -35.35 0.20
CA ARG A 361 -9.89 -36.28 1.12
C ARG A 361 -10.41 -37.56 0.46
N ALA A 362 -10.19 -37.75 -0.83
CA ALA A 362 -10.72 -38.91 -1.57
C ALA A 362 -9.68 -40.04 -1.75
N GLY A 363 -9.00 -40.39 -0.66
CA GLY A 363 -8.12 -41.56 -0.56
C GLY A 363 -8.85 -42.72 0.09
#